data_AF-A0A962IBP0-F1
#
_entry.id   AF-A0A962IBP0-F1
#
_cell.length_a   1.000
_cell.length_b   1.000
_cell.length_c   1.000
_cell.angle_alpha   90.00
_cell.angle_beta   90.00
_cell.angle_gamma   90.00
#
_symmetry.space_group_name_H-M   'P 1'
#
loop_
_entity.id
_entity.type
_entity.pdbx_description
1 polymer ?
#
loop_
_entity_poly.entity_id
_entity_poly.type
_entity_poly.pdbx_seq_one_letter_code
_entity_poly.pdbx_strand_id
1 'polypeptide(L)'
;RCWPSGDYVSIAIVPLSEATLASLLGARPNYGTETGLGEWVAFGGELNSVAVELIRYKHSPGPAGFELRVDSDANLGEVLGEFLRLTRLQLSDLPWVAQDLVH
;
A
#
# COMPACT_ATOMS: atom_id res chain seq x y z
N ARG A 1 -7.53 12.23 5.43
CA ARG A 1 -6.39 13.12 5.12
C ARG A 1 -6.32 13.23 3.61
N CYS A 2 -5.93 14.39 3.07
CA CYS A 2 -5.66 14.53 1.63
C CYS A 2 -4.17 14.20 1.39
N TRP A 3 -3.86 13.63 0.22
CA TRP A 3 -2.48 13.44 -0.23
C TRP A 3 -1.77 14.79 -0.36
N PRO A 4 -0.54 14.97 0.16
CA PRO A 4 0.23 16.20 -0.02
C PRO A 4 0.29 16.75 -1.46
N SER A 5 0.51 15.91 -2.46
CA SER A 5 0.50 16.30 -3.89
C SER A 5 -0.91 16.42 -4.49
N GLY A 6 -1.93 15.96 -3.76
CA GLY A 6 -3.30 15.85 -4.25
C GLY A 6 -3.57 14.55 -5.02
N ASP A 7 -2.55 13.72 -5.25
CA ASP A 7 -2.67 12.45 -5.97
C ASP A 7 -1.81 11.34 -5.32
N TYR A 8 -2.03 10.11 -5.74
CA TYR A 8 -1.28 8.95 -5.29
C TYR A 8 -0.85 8.08 -6.47
N VAL A 9 0.18 7.27 -6.23
CA VAL A 9 0.59 6.20 -7.14
C VAL A 9 0.63 4.87 -6.40
N SER A 10 0.13 3.82 -7.04
CA SER A 10 0.28 2.44 -6.56
C SER A 10 1.66 1.93 -6.96
N ILE A 11 2.47 1.50 -6.00
CA ILE A 11 3.86 1.09 -6.23
C ILE A 11 4.10 -0.41 -6.08
N ALA A 12 3.24 -1.12 -5.35
CA ALA A 12 3.33 -2.57 -5.18
C ALA A 12 2.00 -3.21 -4.80
N ILE A 13 1.87 -4.52 -5.03
CA ILE A 13 0.87 -5.37 -4.37
C ILE A 13 1.55 -6.12 -3.24
N VAL A 14 0.96 -6.05 -2.05
CA VAL A 14 1.49 -6.60 -0.80
C VAL A 14 0.67 -7.82 -0.41
N PRO A 15 1.25 -9.03 -0.37
CA PRO A 15 0.51 -10.27 -0.08
C PRO A 15 0.38 -10.55 1.43
N LEU A 16 0.18 -9.51 2.23
CA LEU A 16 0.04 -9.64 3.69
C LEU A 16 -1.44 -9.69 4.10
N SER A 17 -1.71 -10.44 5.17
CA SER A 17 -3.03 -10.48 5.77
C SER A 17 -3.35 -9.17 6.50
N GLU A 18 -4.64 -8.88 6.65
CA GLU A 18 -5.12 -7.74 7.44
C GLU A 18 -4.60 -7.79 8.89
N ALA A 19 -4.59 -8.96 9.52
CA ALA A 19 -4.07 -9.14 10.89
C ALA A 19 -2.57 -8.84 10.97
N THR A 20 -1.80 -9.26 9.95
CA THR A 20 -0.36 -8.98 9.88
C THR A 20 -0.11 -7.48 9.71
N LEU A 21 -0.84 -6.81 8.81
CA LEU A 21 -0.73 -5.37 8.62
C LEU A 21 -1.13 -4.59 9.87
N ALA A 22 -2.23 -4.97 10.52
CA ALA A 22 -2.67 -4.33 11.76
C ALA A 22 -1.60 -4.44 12.87
N SER A 23 -0.96 -5.61 12.99
CA SER A 23 0.11 -5.83 13.94
C SER A 23 1.38 -5.04 13.61
N LEU A 24 1.78 -4.96 12.33
CA LEU A 24 3.01 -4.28 11.90
C LEU A 24 2.89 -2.76 11.98
N LEU A 25 1.73 -2.22 11.61
CA LEU A 25 1.47 -0.78 11.57
C LEU A 25 0.97 -0.22 12.91
N GLY A 26 0.59 -1.09 13.85
CA GLY A 26 -0.08 -0.67 15.09
C GLY A 26 -1.40 0.06 14.84
N ALA A 27 -2.01 -0.17 13.68
CA ALA A 27 -3.18 0.55 13.18
C ALA A 27 -4.36 -0.41 13.00
N ARG A 28 -5.58 0.12 13.13
CA ARG A 28 -6.79 -0.64 12.81
C ARG A 28 -7.13 -0.46 11.33
N PRO A 29 -7.66 -1.51 10.67
CA PRO A 29 -8.21 -1.37 9.33
C PRO A 29 -9.41 -0.42 9.36
N ASN A 30 -9.50 0.42 8.32
CA ASN A 30 -10.70 1.16 7.97
C ASN A 30 -11.43 0.40 6.87
N TYR A 31 -12.75 0.48 6.88
CA TYR A 31 -13.60 -0.15 5.87
C TYR A 31 -14.51 0.90 5.27
N GLY A 32 -14.87 0.70 4.01
CA GLY A 32 -15.83 1.57 3.34
C GLY A 32 -16.28 0.98 2.02
N THR A 33 -17.06 1.78 1.31
CA THR A 33 -17.57 1.47 -0.01
C THR A 33 -17.36 2.66 -0.91
N GLU A 34 -16.85 2.43 -2.11
CA GLU A 34 -16.62 3.47 -3.11
C GLU A 34 -17.52 3.21 -4.32
N THR A 35 -18.18 4.25 -4.82
CA THR A 35 -19.06 4.14 -5.98
C THR A 35 -18.28 3.69 -7.21
N GLY A 36 -18.67 2.57 -7.80
CA GLY A 36 -18.01 1.99 -8.99
C GLY A 36 -16.92 0.97 -8.68
N LEU A 37 -16.29 1.02 -7.49
CA LEU A 37 -15.23 0.07 -7.09
C LEU A 37 -15.68 -0.92 -6.01
N GLY A 38 -16.73 -0.60 -5.25
CA GLY A 38 -17.33 -1.47 -4.25
C GLY A 38 -16.67 -1.37 -2.87
N GLU A 39 -16.81 -2.44 -2.08
CA GLU A 39 -16.30 -2.51 -0.71
C GLU A 39 -14.77 -2.56 -0.67
N TRP A 40 -14.16 -1.84 0.26
CA TRP A 40 -12.72 -1.82 0.46
C TRP A 40 -12.34 -1.90 1.94
N VAL A 41 -11.10 -2.35 2.16
CA VAL A 41 -10.40 -2.28 3.45
C VAL A 41 -9.07 -1.56 3.24
N ALA A 42 -8.72 -0.65 4.15
CA ALA A 42 -7.51 0.14 4.04
C ALA A 42 -6.80 0.36 5.38
N PHE A 43 -5.48 0.49 5.34
CA PHE A 43 -4.64 0.98 6.43
C PHE A 43 -3.93 2.25 5.99
N GLY A 44 -4.11 3.34 6.74
CA GLY A 44 -3.29 4.53 6.58
C GLY A 44 -2.08 4.45 7.51
N GLY A 45 -0.93 4.92 7.05
CA GLY A 45 0.29 4.98 7.84
C GLY A 45 1.25 6.06 7.36
N GLU A 46 2.41 6.12 8.00
CA GLU A 46 3.53 6.96 7.59
C GLU A 46 4.81 6.13 7.61
N LEU A 47 5.64 6.28 6.57
CA LEU A 47 6.99 5.69 6.44
C LEU A 47 7.96 6.83 6.14
N ASN A 48 8.98 7.03 6.98
CA ASN A 48 9.88 8.20 6.89
C ASN A 48 9.15 9.55 6.66
N SER A 49 8.06 9.80 7.39
CA SER A 49 7.22 11.01 7.22
C SER A 49 6.50 11.15 5.87
N VAL A 50 6.56 10.12 5.02
CA VAL A 50 5.75 10.00 3.80
C VAL A 50 4.47 9.26 4.15
N ALA A 51 3.32 9.84 3.78
CA ALA A 51 2.03 9.19 3.94
C ALA A 51 1.95 7.97 3.00
N VAL A 52 1.50 6.84 3.55
CA VAL A 52 1.25 5.61 2.79
C VAL A 52 -0.14 5.08 3.08
N GLU A 53 -0.72 4.41 2.11
CA GLU A 53 -1.98 3.69 2.24
C GLU A 53 -1.83 2.28 1.70
N LEU A 54 -2.33 1.30 2.44
CA LEU A 54 -2.50 -0.07 1.98
C LEU A 54 -3.97 -0.32 1.80
N ILE A 55 -4.45 -0.50 0.58
CA ILE A 55 -5.88 -0.66 0.30
C ILE A 55 -6.16 -1.88 -0.55
N ARG A 56 -7.28 -2.55 -0.28
CA ARG A 56 -7.78 -3.67 -1.07
C ARG A 56 -9.27 -3.54 -1.27
N TYR A 57 -9.70 -3.55 -2.54
CA TYR A 57 -11.10 -3.68 -2.90
C TYR A 57 -11.50 -5.16 -2.95
N LYS A 58 -12.67 -5.49 -2.39
CA LYS A 58 -13.19 -6.87 -2.29
C LYS A 58 -13.35 -7.56 -3.64
N HIS A 59 -13.63 -6.79 -4.69
CA HIS A 59 -13.90 -7.29 -6.03
C HIS A 59 -12.82 -6.90 -7.06
N SER A 60 -11.62 -6.53 -6.62
CA SER A 60 -10.53 -6.19 -7.54
C SER A 60 -10.12 -7.42 -8.36
N PRO A 61 -10.00 -7.33 -9.71
CA PRO A 61 -9.63 -8.45 -10.56
C PRO A 61 -8.12 -8.76 -10.55
N GLY A 62 -7.31 -7.99 -9.82
CA GLY A 62 -5.86 -8.14 -9.75
C GLY A 62 -5.38 -9.26 -8.81
N PRO A 63 -4.04 -9.44 -8.68
CA PRO A 63 -3.45 -10.34 -7.69
C PRO A 63 -3.98 -10.06 -6.28
N ALA A 64 -4.17 -11.13 -5.51
CA ALA A 64 -4.63 -10.99 -4.12
C ALA A 64 -3.58 -10.26 -3.27
N GLY A 65 -4.00 -9.16 -2.64
CA GLY A 65 -3.13 -8.37 -1.76
C GLY A 65 -3.67 -6.97 -1.52
N PHE A 66 -2.90 -6.17 -0.79
CA PHE A 66 -3.14 -4.75 -0.61
C PHE A 66 -2.28 -3.96 -1.60
N GLU A 67 -2.87 -3.00 -2.29
CA GLU A 67 -2.13 -1.99 -3.06
C GLU A 67 -1.42 -1.06 -2.07
N LEU A 68 -0.09 -0.97 -2.16
CA LEU A 68 0.69 0.05 -1.49
C LEU A 68 0.65 1.32 -2.34
N ARG A 69 -0.08 2.32 -1.83
CA ARG A 69 -0.23 3.65 -2.40
C ARG A 69 0.61 4.64 -1.62
N VAL A 70 1.25 5.53 -2.34
CA VAL A 70 2.12 6.57 -1.80
C VAL A 70 1.83 7.88 -2.51
N ASP A 71 2.18 8.99 -1.88
CA ASP A 71 2.11 10.30 -2.53
C ASP A 71 2.93 10.31 -3.84
N SER A 72 2.36 10.89 -4.90
CA SER A 72 2.99 10.89 -6.23
C SER A 72 4.33 11.64 -6.30
N ASP A 73 4.57 12.60 -5.40
CA ASP A 73 5.82 13.36 -5.33
C ASP A 73 6.87 12.72 -4.41
N ALA A 74 6.55 11.58 -3.79
CA ALA A 74 7.47 10.89 -2.88
C ALA A 74 8.60 10.18 -3.64
N ASN A 75 9.73 9.96 -2.94
CA ASN A 75 10.78 9.07 -3.44
C ASN A 75 10.33 7.60 -3.32
N LEU A 76 9.72 7.10 -4.39
CA LEU A 76 9.08 5.78 -4.43
C LEU A 76 10.03 4.63 -4.03
N GLY A 77 11.30 4.70 -4.45
CA GLY A 77 12.30 3.66 -4.15
C GLY A 77 12.68 3.61 -2.68
N GLU A 78 12.82 4.78 -2.04
CA GLU A 78 13.07 4.87 -0.60
C GLU A 78 11.88 4.33 0.20
N VAL A 79 10.65 4.71 -0.18
CA VAL A 79 9.43 4.25 0.49
C VAL A 79 9.24 2.74 0.35
N LEU A 80 9.44 2.19 -0.86
CA LEU A 80 9.37 0.74 -1.07
C LEU A 80 10.44 0.01 -0.26
N GLY A 81 11.68 0.48 -0.29
CA GLY A 81 12.77 -0.12 0.46
C GLY A 81 12.55 -0.11 1.97
N GLU A 82 11.96 0.95 2.51
CA GLU A 82 11.57 1.01 3.92
C GLU A 82 10.41 0.07 4.24
N PHE A 83 9.39 0.04 3.38
CA PHE A 83 8.25 -0.86 3.55
C PHE A 83 8.71 -2.33 3.57
N LEU A 84 9.60 -2.72 2.67
CA LEU A 84 10.20 -4.06 2.64
C LEU A 84 10.98 -4.38 3.92
N ARG A 85 11.77 -3.42 4.45
CA ARG A 85 12.46 -3.59 5.73
C ARG A 85 11.50 -3.76 6.90
N LEU A 86 10.43 -2.96 6.96
CA LEU A 86 9.42 -3.01 8.01
C LEU A 86 8.68 -4.36 8.01
N THR A 87 8.28 -4.82 6.84
CA THR A 87 7.51 -6.05 6.66
C THR A 87 8.36 -7.32 6.60
N ARG A 88 9.69 -7.16 6.46
CA ARG A 88 10.66 -8.22 6.20
C ARG A 88 10.37 -9.00 4.91
N LEU A 89 9.66 -8.39 3.97
CA LEU A 89 9.47 -8.93 2.62
C LEU A 89 10.70 -8.64 1.76
N GLN A 90 10.87 -9.44 0.73
CA GLN A 90 11.78 -9.21 -0.38
C GLN A 90 10.98 -8.78 -1.61
N LEU A 91 11.65 -8.16 -2.59
CA LEU A 91 11.02 -7.79 -3.86
C LEU A 91 10.38 -9.02 -4.56
N SER A 92 11.00 -10.19 -4.45
CA SER A 92 10.49 -11.45 -5.02
C SER A 92 9.22 -11.95 -4.35
N ASP A 93 8.88 -11.46 -3.15
CA ASP A 93 7.65 -11.83 -2.47
C ASP A 93 6.46 -11.01 -2.99
N LEU A 94 6.70 -9.90 -3.70
CA LEU A 94 5.65 -9.01 -4.19
C LEU A 94 5.07 -9.55 -5.51
N PRO A 95 3.74 -9.83 -5.59
CA PRO A 95 3.10 -10.27 -6.83
C PRO A 95 3.20 -9.25 -7.97
N TRP A 96 3.40 -7.98 -7.63
CA TRP A 96 3.55 -6.89 -8.56
C TRP A 96 4.30 -5.72 -7.91
N VAL A 97 5.14 -5.06 -8.70
CA VAL A 97 5.84 -3.81 -8.38
C VAL A 97 5.78 -2.91 -9.62
N ALA A 98 5.63 -1.61 -9.44
CA ALA A 98 5.67 -0.65 -10.54
C ALA A 98 7.02 -0.73 -11.28
N GLN A 99 6.98 -0.68 -12.62
CA GLN A 99 8.15 -0.96 -13.47
C GLN A 99 9.34 -0.03 -13.18
N ASP A 100 9.07 1.24 -12.86
CA ASP A 100 10.09 2.26 -12.60
C ASP A 100 10.90 2.01 -11.31
N LEU A 101 10.54 0.99 -10.52
CA LEU A 101 11.20 0.62 -9.26
C LEU A 101 12.05 -0.65 -9.34
N VAL A 102 12.16 -1.27 -10.52
CA VAL A 102 12.83 -2.58 -10.71
C VAL A 102 14.25 -2.44 -11.32
N HIS A 103 14.84 -1.24 -11.28
CA HIS A 103 16.13 -0.92 -11.92
C HIS A 103 17.31 -0.79 -10.95
#